data_AF-A0A8T7DMD1-F1
#
_entry.id   AF-A0A8T7DMD1-F1
#
_cell.length_a   1.000
_cell.length_b   1.000
_cell.length_c   1.000
_cell.angle_alpha   90.00
_cell.angle_beta   90.00
_cell.angle_gamma   90.00
#
_symmetry.space_group_name_H-M   'P 1'
#
loop_
_entity.id
_entity.type
_entity.pdbx_description
1 polymer ?
#
loop_
_entity_poly.entity_id
_entity_poly.type
_entity_poly.pdbx_seq_one_letter_code
_entity_poly.pdbx_strand_id
1 'polypeptide(L)' 'MRDVVSDVTIHIDESLNDRELFNLEQTIRSDFGVISVGHSHADRHMLVVLYDPETIRGRDILRRVTNQGFHGELIGF' A
#
# COMPACT_ATOMS: atom_id res chain seq x y z
N MET A 1 -7.24 7.65 -23.15
CA MET A 1 -6.45 7.05 -22.05
C MET A 1 -6.75 5.57 -22.05
N ARG A 2 -5.75 4.71 -21.86
CA ARG A 2 -6.02 3.33 -21.44
C ARG A 2 -6.06 3.38 -19.92
N ASP A 3 -7.21 3.05 -19.33
CA ASP A 3 -7.36 2.95 -17.88
C ASP A 3 -6.71 1.64 -17.41
N VAL A 4 -5.37 1.57 -17.47
CA VAL A 4 -4.63 0.42 -16.93
C VAL A 4 -4.60 0.60 -15.42
N VAL A 5 -5.16 -0.35 -14.70
CA VAL A 5 -5.04 -0.43 -13.25
C VAL A 5 -4.05 -1.55 -12.94
N SER A 6 -3.14 -1.29 -12.01
CA SER A 6 -2.26 -2.30 -11.45
C SER A 6 -2.50 -2.43 -9.97
N ASP A 7 -2.15 -3.59 -9.43
CA ASP A 7 -2.19 -3.86 -8.01
C ASP A 7 -0.78 -4.21 -7.50
N VAL A 8 -0.56 -3.93 -6.22
CA VAL A 8 0.60 -4.44 -5.50
C VAL A 8 0.17 -4.85 -4.11
N THR A 9 0.77 -5.93 -3.62
CA THR A 9 0.62 -6.35 -2.23
C THR A 9 1.89 -5.99 -1.46
N ILE A 10 1.71 -5.41 -0.27
CA ILE A 10 2.79 -5.05 0.64
C ILE A 10 2.60 -5.85 1.93
N HIS A 11 3.60 -6.65 2.26
CA HIS A 11 3.73 -7.24 3.59
C HIS A 11 4.35 -6.21 4.53
N ILE A 12 3.80 -6.08 5.73
CA ILE A 12 4.32 -5.25 6.82
C ILE A 12 4.75 -6.17 7.95
N ASP A 13 5.98 -6.03 8.43
CA ASP A 13 6.52 -6.94 9.44
C ASP A 13 5.93 -6.67 10.83
N GLU A 14 5.54 -5.42 11.10
CA GLU A 14 4.94 -5.03 12.37
C GLU A 14 3.47 -5.47 12.51
N SER A 15 3.12 -5.84 13.74
CA SER A 15 1.71 -6.00 14.12
C SER A 15 1.09 -4.64 14.47
N LEU A 16 0.43 -4.04 13.48
CA LEU A 16 -0.25 -2.76 13.63
C LEU A 16 -1.59 -2.89 14.35
N ASN A 17 -1.88 -1.98 15.26
CA ASN A 17 -3.22 -1.83 15.82
C ASN A 17 -4.15 -1.11 14.82
N ASP A 18 -5.47 -1.11 15.09
CA ASP A 18 -6.47 -0.55 14.18
C ASP A 18 -6.21 0.92 13.82
N ARG A 19 -5.67 1.72 14.76
CA ARG A 19 -5.36 3.13 14.53
C ARG A 19 -4.12 3.30 13.65
N GLU A 20 -3.08 2.52 13.88
CA GLU A 20 -1.86 2.52 13.06
C GLU A 20 -2.18 2.10 11.63
N LEU A 21 -2.95 1.01 11.48
CA LEU A 21 -3.36 0.49 10.19
C LEU A 21 -4.23 1.49 9.43
N PHE A 22 -5.22 2.10 10.12
CA PHE A 22 -6.04 3.15 9.53
C PHE A 22 -5.20 4.34 9.06
N ASN A 23 -4.28 4.83 9.88
CA ASN A 23 -3.42 5.96 9.52
C ASN A 23 -2.54 5.64 8.32
N LEU A 24 -1.93 4.45 8.30
CA LEU A 24 -1.11 3.98 7.20
C LEU A 24 -1.91 3.92 5.90
N GLU A 25 -3.11 3.36 5.93
CA GLU A 25 -4.02 3.36 4.78
C GLU A 25 -4.38 4.78 4.32
N GLN A 26 -4.68 5.71 5.23
CA GLN A 26 -4.98 7.09 4.83
C GLN A 26 -3.79 7.76 4.17
N THR A 27 -2.57 7.54 4.69
CA THR A 27 -1.36 8.11 4.09
C THR A 27 -1.15 7.57 2.68
N ILE A 28 -1.26 6.26 2.46
CA ILE A 28 -1.14 5.66 1.12
C ILE A 28 -2.26 6.16 0.21
N ARG A 29 -3.51 6.20 0.69
CA ARG A 29 -4.68 6.65 -0.08
C ARG A 29 -4.56 8.10 -0.55
N SER A 30 -3.79 8.93 0.15
CA SER A 30 -3.60 10.34 -0.20
C SER A 30 -2.61 10.58 -1.35
N ASP A 31 -1.86 9.55 -1.78
CA ASP A 31 -0.91 9.69 -2.88
C ASP A 31 -1.61 9.78 -4.24
N PHE A 32 -1.18 10.74 -5.05
CA PHE A 32 -1.66 10.87 -6.42
C PHE A 32 -1.30 9.62 -7.23
N GLY A 33 -2.31 9.01 -7.87
CA GLY A 33 -2.18 7.75 -8.59
C GLY A 33 -2.60 6.52 -7.79
N VAL A 34 -2.83 6.63 -6.47
CA VAL A 34 -3.45 5.55 -5.69
C VAL A 34 -4.96 5.61 -5.90
N ILE A 35 -5.55 4.48 -6.32
CA ILE A 35 -6.99 4.33 -6.58
C ILE A 35 -7.68 3.80 -5.32
N SER A 36 -7.10 2.76 -4.70
CA SER A 36 -7.58 2.24 -3.43
C SER A 36 -6.47 1.56 -2.64
N VAL A 37 -6.66 1.48 -1.33
CA VAL A 37 -5.83 0.71 -0.41
C VAL A 37 -6.71 0.13 0.69
N GLY A 38 -6.42 -1.11 1.07
CA GLY A 38 -7.01 -1.76 2.22
C GLY A 38 -6.15 -2.92 2.69
N HIS A 39 -6.21 -3.21 3.97
CA HIS A 39 -5.64 -4.43 4.53
C HIS A 39 -6.47 -5.68 4.20
N SER A 40 -5.82 -6.83 4.16
CA SER A 40 -6.49 -8.12 4.06
C SER A 40 -7.17 -8.47 5.38
N HIS A 41 -8.43 -8.92 5.30
CA HIS A 41 -9.15 -9.44 6.47
C HIS A 41 -8.62 -10.80 6.94
N ALA A 42 -7.94 -11.55 6.07
CA ALA A 42 -7.32 -12.83 6.42
C ALA A 42 -5.96 -12.64 7.09
N ASP A 43 -5.24 -11.56 6.75
CA ASP A 43 -3.93 -11.22 7.30
C ASP A 43 -3.74 -9.70 7.37
N ARG A 44 -3.69 -9.15 8.58
CA ARG A 44 -3.55 -7.70 8.80
C ARG A 44 -2.19 -7.16 8.40
N HIS A 45 -1.18 -8.03 8.20
CA HIS A 45 0.14 -7.62 7.72
C HIS A 45 0.15 -7.34 6.22
N MET A 46 -0.91 -7.69 5.51
CA MET A 46 -0.97 -7.56 4.06
C MET A 46 -1.84 -6.37 3.65
N LEU A 47 -1.22 -5.36 3.04
CA LEU A 47 -1.92 -4.27 2.35
C LEU A 47 -2.01 -4.55 0.86
N VAL A 48 -3.20 -4.39 0.29
CA VAL A 48 -3.41 -4.43 -1.16
C VAL A 48 -3.68 -3.02 -1.64
N VAL A 49 -2.93 -2.58 -2.64
CA VAL A 49 -3.02 -1.23 -3.20
C VAL A 49 -3.32 -1.31 -4.69
N LEU A 50 -4.44 -0.76 -5.12
CA LEU A 50 -4.75 -0.52 -6.52
C LEU A 50 -4.25 0.87 -6.91
N TYR A 51 -3.56 0.97 -8.05
CA TYR A 51 -2.95 2.21 -8.49
C TYR A 51 -2.91 2.33 -10.02
N ASP A 52 -2.80 3.57 -10.48
CA ASP A 52 -2.49 3.90 -11.87
C ASP A 52 -0.96 3.80 -12.09
N PRO A 53 -0.48 2.80 -12.86
CA PRO A 53 0.93 2.63 -13.11
C PRO A 53 1.51 3.73 -14.00
N GLU A 54 0.73 4.54 -14.71
CA GLU A 54 1.27 5.70 -15.41
C GLU A 54 1.69 6.82 -14.45
N THR A 55 1.13 6.81 -13.23
CA THR A 55 1.30 7.86 -12.23
C THR A 55 2.24 7.48 -11.08
N ILE A 56 2.12 6.26 -10.52
CA ILE A 56 2.92 5.79 -9.38
C ILE A 56 3.37 4.35 -9.60
N ARG A 57 4.48 3.92 -8.99
CA ARG A 57 4.95 2.52 -9.04
C ARG A 57 4.82 1.86 -7.67
N GLY A 58 4.68 0.54 -7.64
CA GLY A 58 4.66 -0.24 -6.39
C GLY A 58 5.81 0.09 -5.43
N ARG A 59 7.04 0.28 -5.95
CA ARG A 59 8.20 0.69 -5.12
C ARG A 59 8.05 2.06 -4.45
N ASP A 60 7.33 2.99 -5.07
CA ASP A 60 7.09 4.31 -4.51
C ASP A 60 6.07 4.23 -3.37
N ILE A 61 5.07 3.35 -3.53
CA ILE A 61 4.11 3.00 -2.48
C ILE A 61 4.81 2.32 -1.31
N LEU A 62 5.71 1.35 -1.56
CA LEU A 62 6.52 0.74 -0.49
C LEU A 62 7.33 1.80 0.27
N ARG A 63 7.95 2.75 -0.46
CA ARG A 63 8.70 3.83 0.18
C ARG A 63 7.83 4.69 1.10
N ARG A 64 6.53 4.81 0.86
CA ARG A 64 5.61 5.51 1.80
C ARG A 64 5.43 4.75 3.10
N VAL A 65 5.36 3.43 3.04
CA VAL A 65 5.30 2.56 4.22
C VAL A 65 6.58 2.73 5.03
N THR A 66 7.74 2.60 4.38
CA THR A 66 9.03 2.67 5.08
C THR A 66 9.35 4.06 5.62
N ASN A 67 8.89 5.13 4.95
CA ASN A 67 9.05 6.50 5.45
C ASN A 67 8.23 6.81 6.70
N GLN A 68 7.23 5.98 7.03
CA GLN A 68 6.49 6.08 8.29
C GLN A 68 7.17 5.33 9.44
N GLY A 69 8.30 4.67 9.18
CA GLY A 69 9.07 3.92 10.17
C GLY A 69 8.70 2.44 10.27
N PHE A 70 7.84 1.93 9.37
CA PHE A 70 7.48 0.51 9.30
C PHE A 70 8.42 -0.25 8.36
N HIS A 71 8.60 -1.54 8.60
CA HIS A 71 9.29 -2.43 7.70
C HIS A 71 8.27 -3.07 6.77
N GLY A 72 8.54 -3.06 5.47
CA GLY A 72 7.66 -3.70 4.52
C GLY A 72 8.39 -4.19 3.29
N GLU A 73 7.74 -5.14 2.63
CA GLU A 73 8.22 -5.78 1.42
C GLU A 73 7.08 -5.84 0.42
N LEU A 74 7.38 -5.61 -0.85
CA LEU A 74 6.40 -5.92 -1.89
C LEU A 74 6.31 -7.46 -2.02
N ILE A 75 5.16 -7.98 -2.45
CA ILE A 75 4.97 -9.42 -2.68
C ILE A 75 4.48 -9.63 -4.12
N GLY A 76 5.11 -10.56 -4.84
CA GLY A 76 4.66 -11.00 -6.18
C GLY A 76 5.07 -10.11 -7.37
N PHE A 77 6.21 -9.44 -7.27
CA PHE A 77 6.80 -8.57 -8.31
C PHE A 77 7.50 -9.29 -9.47
#